data_AF-A0A453GCC9-F1
#
_entry.id   AF-A0A453GCC9-F1
#
_cell.length_a   1.000
_cell.length_b   1.000
_cell.length_c   1.000
_cell.angle_alpha   90.00
_cell.angle_beta   90.00
_cell.angle_gamma   90.00
#
_symmetry.space_group_name_H-M   'P 1'
#
loop_
_entity.id
_entity.type
_entity.pdbx_description
1 polymer ?
#
loop_
_entity_poly.entity_id
_entity_poly.type
_entity_poly.pdbx_seq_one_letter_code
_entity_poly.pdbx_strand_id
1 'polypeptide(L)'
;WKRHSIYRVPERIKNLHNSKAYQPELVSLGPFHHGDPELLPMEEHKRRAVVHLVKRSGRPLREFVAAVAEVAQQLQDAYKDLGDEWRGAAGGGTDRFVQLMVTDGCFLVEAMRMDALRGKVHEEYAPNDPVFSKYGYLYLWNYIQSDMVVVENQLPLLLLQRLLIVLDHHKYQFKWRRRHRSVSVVACRPGQEQMRRHDMLDWQAAKRMCESDILLETLKERQRAA
;
A
#
# COMPACT_ATOMS: atom_id res chain seq x y z
N TRP A 1 -20.85 9.60 -6.08
CA TRP A 1 -20.07 9.87 -4.84
C TRP A 1 -19.37 8.63 -4.28
N LYS A 2 -19.85 7.39 -4.47
CA LYS A 2 -19.24 6.16 -3.91
C LYS A 2 -18.09 5.51 -4.72
N ARG A 3 -17.63 6.07 -5.85
CA ARG A 3 -16.66 5.39 -6.74
C ARG A 3 -15.19 5.73 -6.45
N HIS A 4 -14.88 6.99 -6.14
CA HIS A 4 -13.51 7.44 -5.93
C HIS A 4 -13.15 7.47 -4.43
N SER A 5 -11.94 7.05 -4.10
CA SER A 5 -11.38 7.06 -2.74
C SER A 5 -10.00 7.73 -2.66
N ILE A 6 -9.36 8.03 -3.80
CA ILE A 6 -8.04 8.66 -3.88
C ILE A 6 -8.16 9.95 -4.70
N TYR A 7 -7.62 11.04 -4.17
CA TYR A 7 -7.84 12.40 -4.66
C TYR A 7 -6.54 13.18 -4.70
N ARG A 8 -6.36 14.01 -5.73
CA ARG A 8 -5.39 15.11 -5.67
C ARG A 8 -5.95 16.21 -4.77
N VAL A 9 -5.11 16.73 -3.89
CA VAL A 9 -5.44 17.84 -3.00
C VAL A 9 -5.56 19.11 -3.85
N PRO A 10 -6.65 19.88 -3.73
CA PRO A 10 -6.77 21.15 -4.42
C PRO A 10 -5.62 22.11 -4.11
N GLU A 11 -5.10 22.79 -5.14
CA GLU A 11 -3.96 23.72 -5.02
C GLU A 11 -4.18 24.81 -3.97
N ARG A 12 -5.43 25.27 -3.80
CA ARG A 12 -5.78 26.23 -2.74
C ARG A 12 -5.43 25.72 -1.34
N ILE A 13 -5.62 24.42 -1.07
CA ILE A 13 -5.30 23.82 0.24
C ILE A 13 -3.78 23.66 0.40
N LYS A 14 -3.10 23.21 -0.66
CA LYS A 14 -1.63 23.08 -0.68
C LYS A 14 -0.94 24.41 -0.36
N ASN A 15 -1.41 25.49 -0.95
CA ASN A 15 -0.86 26.83 -0.77
C ASN A 15 -1.09 27.41 0.64
N LEU A 16 -2.07 26.90 1.40
CA LEU A 16 -2.38 27.38 2.75
C LEU A 16 -1.54 26.67 3.84
N HIS A 17 -1.22 25.39 3.67
CA HIS A 17 -0.72 24.54 4.77
C HIS A 17 0.64 23.86 4.51
N ASN A 18 1.35 24.26 3.43
CA ASN A 18 2.58 23.65 2.88
C ASN A 18 2.29 22.60 1.80
N SER A 19 2.62 22.93 0.55
CA SER A 19 2.41 22.04 -0.60
C SER A 19 3.22 20.74 -0.49
N LYS A 20 4.40 20.78 0.13
CA LYS A 20 5.27 19.62 0.32
C LYS A 20 4.66 18.55 1.22
N ALA A 21 3.72 18.91 2.10
CA ALA A 21 3.06 17.94 2.98
C ALA A 21 2.17 16.92 2.24
N TYR A 22 1.87 17.18 0.96
CA TYR A 22 0.99 16.36 0.14
C TYR A 22 1.72 15.64 -1.00
N GLN A 23 3.04 15.80 -1.12
CA GLN A 23 3.84 15.18 -2.17
C GLN A 23 4.83 14.18 -1.54
N PRO A 24 5.06 13.02 -2.17
CA PRO A 24 6.08 12.09 -1.72
C PRO A 24 7.49 12.66 -1.96
N GLU A 25 8.43 12.33 -1.08
CA GLU A 25 9.81 12.82 -1.14
C GLU A 25 10.79 11.78 -1.69
N LEU A 26 10.49 10.49 -1.56
CA LEU A 26 11.42 9.38 -1.85
C LEU A 26 10.82 8.33 -2.81
N VAL A 27 9.53 7.99 -2.66
CA VAL A 27 8.88 6.94 -3.44
C VAL A 27 7.49 7.35 -3.93
N SER A 28 7.32 7.34 -5.25
CA SER A 28 5.98 7.41 -5.86
C SER A 28 5.29 6.05 -5.78
N LEU A 29 4.05 6.06 -5.32
CA LEU A 29 3.12 4.94 -5.27
C LEU A 29 1.84 5.35 -6.00
N GLY A 30 1.56 4.67 -7.09
CA GLY A 30 0.44 4.94 -7.96
C GLY A 30 0.71 6.04 -8.98
N PRO A 31 -0.33 6.45 -9.72
CA PRO A 31 -0.20 7.20 -10.97
C PRO A 31 0.06 8.69 -10.78
N PHE A 32 -0.23 9.28 -9.61
CA PHE A 32 -0.24 10.75 -9.48
C PHE A 32 1.14 11.41 -9.49
N HIS A 33 2.15 10.72 -8.96
CA HIS A 33 3.55 11.18 -8.90
C HIS A 33 4.47 10.31 -9.78
N HIS A 34 3.89 9.46 -10.62
CA HIS A 34 4.67 8.54 -11.43
C HIS A 34 5.42 9.29 -12.54
N GLY A 35 6.74 9.12 -12.56
CA GLY A 35 7.63 9.77 -13.54
C GLY A 35 8.24 11.10 -13.06
N ASP A 36 7.92 11.54 -11.84
CA ASP A 36 8.56 12.72 -11.24
C ASP A 36 10.08 12.49 -11.15
N PRO A 37 10.93 13.39 -11.70
CA PRO A 37 12.37 13.17 -11.81
C PRO A 37 13.07 12.84 -10.49
N GLU A 38 12.59 13.44 -9.39
CA GLU A 38 13.13 13.26 -8.04
C GLU A 38 12.85 11.85 -7.47
N LEU A 39 11.79 11.19 -7.96
CA LEU A 39 11.31 9.88 -7.48
C LEU A 39 11.77 8.71 -8.37
N LEU A 40 12.28 9.01 -9.57
CA LEU A 40 12.78 8.02 -10.53
C LEU A 40 13.83 7.05 -9.96
N PRO A 41 14.78 7.45 -9.08
CA PRO A 41 15.75 6.51 -8.51
C PRO A 41 15.08 5.32 -7.80
N MET A 42 13.88 5.53 -7.22
CA MET A 42 13.18 4.47 -6.49
C MET A 42 12.53 3.43 -7.40
N GLU A 43 12.28 3.76 -8.67
CA GLU A 43 11.65 2.84 -9.64
C GLU A 43 12.48 1.57 -9.87
N GLU A 44 13.81 1.65 -9.82
CA GLU A 44 14.66 0.46 -9.93
C GLU A 44 14.45 -0.47 -8.73
N HIS A 45 14.41 0.07 -7.52
CA HIS A 45 14.18 -0.69 -6.29
C HIS A 45 12.80 -1.33 -6.26
N LYS A 46 11.77 -0.67 -6.81
CA LYS A 46 10.44 -1.25 -6.98
C LYS A 46 10.44 -2.46 -7.92
N ARG A 47 11.14 -2.37 -9.07
CA ARG A 47 11.29 -3.51 -9.98
C ARG A 47 12.05 -4.67 -9.33
N ARG A 48 13.10 -4.38 -8.56
CA ARG A 48 13.80 -5.42 -7.78
C ARG A 48 12.88 -6.08 -6.76
N ALA A 49 12.04 -5.30 -6.06
CA ALA A 49 11.05 -5.84 -5.13
C ALA A 49 10.09 -6.84 -5.82
N VAL A 50 9.62 -6.53 -7.03
CA VAL A 50 8.82 -7.47 -7.85
C VAL A 50 9.58 -8.78 -8.08
N VAL A 51 10.84 -8.71 -8.54
CA VAL A 51 11.64 -9.92 -8.83
C VAL A 51 11.81 -10.80 -7.59
N HIS A 52 12.16 -10.22 -6.45
CA HIS A 52 12.33 -10.97 -5.20
C HIS A 52 11.01 -11.54 -4.69
N LEU A 53 9.92 -10.77 -4.75
CA LEU A 53 8.60 -11.23 -4.33
C LEU A 53 8.10 -12.39 -5.19
N VAL A 54 8.21 -12.26 -6.52
CA VAL A 54 7.84 -13.31 -7.50
C VAL A 54 8.66 -14.57 -7.25
N LYS A 55 10.00 -14.45 -7.15
CA LYS A 55 10.89 -15.58 -6.86
C LYS A 55 10.50 -16.29 -5.57
N ARG A 56 10.20 -15.55 -4.51
CA ARG A 56 9.85 -16.11 -3.20
C ARG A 56 8.45 -16.74 -3.17
N SER A 57 7.51 -16.16 -3.90
CA SER A 57 6.15 -16.70 -4.02
C SER A 57 6.13 -18.05 -4.75
N GLY A 58 7.10 -18.30 -5.64
CA GLY A 58 7.09 -19.44 -6.54
C GLY A 58 5.99 -19.36 -7.62
N ARG A 59 5.29 -18.21 -7.71
CA ARG A 59 4.24 -17.95 -8.69
C ARG A 59 4.82 -17.10 -9.82
N PRO A 60 4.45 -17.35 -11.09
CA PRO A 60 4.93 -16.56 -12.21
C PRO A 60 4.32 -15.14 -12.20
N LEU A 61 5.10 -14.13 -12.63
CA LEU A 61 4.66 -12.73 -12.67
C LEU A 61 3.32 -12.52 -13.41
N ARG A 62 3.05 -13.32 -14.45
CA ARG A 62 1.80 -13.28 -15.22
C ARG A 62 0.55 -13.45 -14.35
N GLU A 63 0.64 -14.15 -13.22
CA GLU A 63 -0.50 -14.34 -12.33
C GLU A 63 -0.77 -13.11 -11.47
N PHE A 64 0.28 -12.39 -11.05
CA PHE A 64 0.13 -11.10 -10.39
C PHE A 64 -0.51 -10.09 -11.34
N VAL A 65 -0.02 -10.04 -12.58
CA VAL A 65 -0.57 -9.18 -13.63
C VAL A 65 -2.04 -9.53 -13.91
N ALA A 66 -2.36 -10.81 -14.08
CA ALA A 66 -3.74 -11.25 -14.31
C ALA A 66 -4.68 -10.87 -13.15
N ALA A 67 -4.27 -11.13 -11.91
CA ALA A 67 -5.09 -10.81 -10.73
C ALA A 67 -5.37 -9.31 -10.56
N VAL A 68 -4.41 -8.46 -10.93
CA VAL A 68 -4.60 -7.00 -10.93
C VAL A 68 -5.41 -6.55 -12.14
N ALA A 69 -5.18 -7.14 -13.31
CA ALA A 69 -5.94 -6.85 -14.53
C ALA A 69 -7.45 -7.10 -14.35
N GLU A 70 -7.83 -8.17 -13.65
CA GLU A 70 -9.23 -8.48 -13.32
C GLU A 70 -9.96 -7.36 -12.57
N VAL A 71 -9.23 -6.55 -11.79
CA VAL A 71 -9.80 -5.44 -11.01
C VAL A 71 -9.35 -4.08 -11.51
N ALA A 72 -8.68 -4.01 -12.66
CA ALA A 72 -8.04 -2.78 -13.14
C ALA A 72 -9.03 -1.61 -13.24
N GLN A 73 -10.24 -1.86 -13.74
CA GLN A 73 -11.29 -0.83 -13.82
C GLN A 73 -11.69 -0.31 -12.43
N GLN A 74 -11.85 -1.19 -11.44
CA GLN A 74 -12.18 -0.79 -10.07
C GLN A 74 -11.04 0.01 -9.43
N LEU A 75 -9.80 -0.35 -9.73
CA LEU A 75 -8.61 0.38 -9.27
C LEU A 75 -8.52 1.76 -9.94
N GLN A 76 -8.76 1.87 -11.24
CA GLN A 76 -8.83 3.15 -11.96
C GLN A 76 -9.95 4.05 -11.44
N ASP A 77 -11.13 3.47 -11.17
CA ASP A 77 -12.29 4.17 -10.63
C ASP A 77 -12.08 4.65 -9.20
N ALA A 78 -11.11 4.09 -8.46
CA ALA A 78 -10.74 4.57 -7.14
C ALA A 78 -10.04 5.94 -7.20
N TYR A 79 -9.38 6.29 -8.31
CA TYR A 79 -8.69 7.56 -8.49
C TYR A 79 -9.63 8.60 -9.13
N LYS A 80 -9.86 9.71 -8.42
CA LYS A 80 -10.54 10.87 -9.00
C LYS A 80 -9.60 11.57 -10.00
N ASP A 81 -10.15 11.98 -11.14
CA ASP A 81 -9.44 12.76 -12.17
C ASP A 81 -8.16 12.06 -12.67
N LEU A 82 -8.17 10.71 -12.72
CA LEU A 82 -7.08 9.92 -13.29
C LEU A 82 -6.90 10.25 -14.78
N GLY A 83 -5.66 10.60 -15.15
CA GLY A 83 -5.29 11.02 -16.51
C GLY A 83 -5.58 9.97 -17.57
N ASP A 84 -5.83 10.45 -18.80
CA ASP A 84 -6.17 9.60 -19.94
C ASP A 84 -5.05 8.61 -20.30
N GLU A 85 -3.79 8.90 -19.97
CA GLU A 85 -2.68 7.97 -20.22
C GLU A 85 -2.79 6.67 -19.40
N TRP A 86 -3.61 6.66 -18.36
CA TRP A 86 -3.89 5.51 -17.51
C TRP A 86 -5.23 4.84 -17.84
N ARG A 87 -6.04 5.43 -18.75
CA ARG A 87 -7.36 4.93 -19.14
C ARG A 87 -7.33 4.31 -20.54
N GLY A 88 -8.14 3.27 -20.74
CA GLY A 88 -8.09 2.40 -21.93
C GLY A 88 -8.68 2.95 -23.24
N ALA A 89 -8.85 4.27 -23.40
CA ALA A 89 -9.51 4.83 -24.59
C ALA A 89 -8.59 4.93 -25.83
N ALA A 90 -7.27 5.01 -25.66
CA ALA A 90 -6.32 5.08 -26.77
C ALA A 90 -4.98 4.40 -26.40
N GLY A 91 -4.80 3.13 -26.78
CA GLY A 91 -3.45 2.55 -26.93
C GLY A 91 -2.76 1.98 -25.68
N GLY A 92 -3.45 1.17 -24.86
CA GLY A 92 -2.78 0.34 -23.84
C GLY A 92 -2.56 1.00 -22.47
N GLY A 93 -3.24 2.11 -22.19
CA GLY A 93 -3.17 2.80 -20.89
C GLY A 93 -3.53 1.90 -19.69
N THR A 94 -4.52 1.00 -19.86
CA THR A 94 -4.87 0.02 -18.82
C THR A 94 -3.74 -0.97 -18.55
N ASP A 95 -3.02 -1.42 -19.56
CA ASP A 95 -1.90 -2.36 -19.37
C ASP A 95 -0.74 -1.68 -18.63
N ARG A 96 -0.43 -0.42 -19.01
CA ARG A 96 0.55 0.40 -18.31
C ARG A 96 0.14 0.62 -16.85
N PHE A 97 -1.14 0.92 -16.60
CA PHE A 97 -1.70 1.07 -15.26
C PHE A 97 -1.55 -0.22 -14.45
N VAL A 98 -1.88 -1.38 -15.02
CA VAL A 98 -1.72 -2.68 -14.35
C VAL A 98 -0.26 -2.94 -14.00
N GLN A 99 0.68 -2.67 -14.91
CA GLN A 99 2.12 -2.82 -14.65
C GLN A 99 2.58 -1.92 -13.50
N LEU A 100 2.10 -0.67 -13.45
CA LEU A 100 2.37 0.25 -12.35
C LEU A 100 1.83 -0.29 -11.03
N MET A 101 0.55 -0.70 -11.00
CA MET A 101 -0.10 -1.23 -9.80
C MET A 101 0.59 -2.49 -9.27
N VAL A 102 0.97 -3.43 -10.15
CA VAL A 102 1.73 -4.61 -9.75
C VAL A 102 3.08 -4.20 -9.17
N THR A 103 3.79 -3.28 -9.83
CA THR A 103 5.13 -2.84 -9.38
C THR A 103 5.07 -2.18 -8.00
N ASP A 104 4.18 -1.21 -7.83
CA ASP A 104 4.05 -0.44 -6.60
C ASP A 104 3.44 -1.27 -5.46
N GLY A 105 2.47 -2.13 -5.78
CA GLY A 105 1.88 -3.05 -4.82
C GLY A 105 2.88 -4.10 -4.32
N CYS A 106 3.72 -4.66 -5.20
CA CYS A 106 4.79 -5.57 -4.80
C CYS A 106 5.82 -4.88 -3.91
N PHE A 107 6.23 -3.65 -4.26
CA PHE A 107 7.12 -2.85 -3.43
C PHE A 107 6.52 -2.60 -2.05
N LEU A 108 5.25 -2.22 -1.97
CA LEU A 108 4.55 -1.98 -0.71
C LEU A 108 4.52 -3.24 0.17
N VAL A 109 4.27 -4.42 -0.42
CA VAL A 109 4.34 -5.70 0.30
C VAL A 109 5.74 -6.00 0.85
N GLU A 110 6.80 -5.73 0.08
CA GLU A 110 8.18 -5.90 0.54
C GLU A 110 8.58 -4.88 1.61
N ALA A 111 8.16 -3.61 1.48
CA ALA A 111 8.39 -2.57 2.47
C ALA A 111 7.73 -2.93 3.81
N MET A 112 6.46 -3.37 3.79
CA MET A 112 5.76 -3.86 4.98
C MET A 112 6.45 -5.09 5.60
N ARG A 113 7.01 -5.98 4.76
CA ARG A 113 7.77 -7.14 5.23
C ARG A 113 9.08 -6.71 5.89
N MET A 114 9.80 -5.76 5.32
CA MET A 114 11.04 -5.21 5.87
C MET A 114 10.82 -4.67 7.29
N ASP A 115 9.74 -3.93 7.52
CA ASP A 115 9.33 -3.43 8.85
C ASP A 115 8.91 -4.55 9.80
N ALA A 116 8.10 -5.50 9.34
CA ALA A 116 7.73 -6.67 10.14
C ALA A 116 8.95 -7.49 10.60
N LEU A 117 10.05 -7.42 9.85
CA LEU A 117 11.33 -8.04 10.17
C LEU A 117 12.30 -7.12 10.93
N ARG A 118 11.95 -5.84 11.15
CA ARG A 118 12.81 -4.81 11.75
C ARG A 118 14.16 -4.70 11.04
N GLY A 119 14.17 -4.76 9.72
CA GLY A 119 15.39 -4.69 8.91
C GLY A 119 16.34 -5.88 9.09
N LYS A 120 15.90 -7.00 9.67
CA LYS A 120 16.69 -8.24 9.66
C LYS A 120 16.87 -8.70 8.22
N VAL A 121 18.10 -8.60 7.73
CA VAL A 121 18.50 -8.92 6.34
C VAL A 121 18.00 -10.31 6.00
N HIS A 122 17.28 -10.41 4.88
CA HIS A 122 16.92 -11.69 4.31
C HIS A 122 18.00 -12.12 3.34
N GLU A 123 18.37 -13.40 3.33
CA GLU A 123 19.40 -13.99 2.44
C GLU A 123 19.14 -13.74 0.93
N GLU A 124 17.94 -13.28 0.59
CA GLU A 124 17.53 -12.98 -0.78
C GLU A 124 18.04 -11.63 -1.28
N TYR A 125 18.23 -10.64 -0.41
CA TYR A 125 18.79 -9.34 -0.76
C TYR A 125 20.26 -9.28 -0.37
N ALA A 126 21.07 -8.61 -1.18
CA ALA A 126 22.46 -8.39 -0.84
C ALA A 126 22.57 -7.59 0.47
N PRO A 127 23.54 -7.88 1.36
CA PRO A 127 23.72 -7.13 2.61
C PRO A 127 23.93 -5.61 2.41
N ASN A 128 24.39 -5.21 1.23
CA ASN A 128 24.61 -3.84 0.80
C ASN A 128 23.50 -3.31 -0.13
N ASP A 129 22.33 -3.96 -0.24
CA ASP A 129 21.21 -3.39 -0.98
C ASP A 129 20.81 -2.04 -0.34
N PRO A 130 20.67 -0.97 -1.13
CA PRO A 130 20.43 0.37 -0.58
C PRO A 130 19.06 0.53 0.09
N VAL A 131 18.07 -0.31 -0.23
CA VAL A 131 16.69 -0.20 0.27
C VAL A 131 16.34 -1.35 1.21
N PHE A 132 16.50 -2.60 0.75
CA PHE A 132 16.06 -3.81 1.46
C PHE A 132 17.18 -4.48 2.28
N SER A 133 18.09 -3.68 2.85
CA SER A 133 19.11 -4.12 3.80
C SER A 133 18.84 -3.54 5.20
N LYS A 134 19.66 -3.95 6.17
CA LYS A 134 19.64 -3.35 7.52
C LYS A 134 19.93 -1.85 7.47
N TYR A 135 20.85 -1.42 6.62
CA TYR A 135 21.18 0.00 6.46
C TYR A 135 20.05 0.75 5.74
N GLY A 136 19.49 0.16 4.69
CA GLY A 136 18.31 0.72 4.02
C GLY A 136 17.14 0.91 4.97
N TYR A 137 16.84 -0.07 5.82
CA TYR A 137 15.83 0.07 6.87
C TYR A 137 16.16 1.19 7.88
N LEU A 138 17.42 1.31 8.31
CA LEU A 138 17.80 2.35 9.29
C LEU A 138 17.68 3.77 8.74
N TYR A 139 18.01 3.98 7.46
CA TYR A 139 18.09 5.33 6.87
C TYR A 139 16.88 5.71 6.03
N LEU A 140 16.27 4.77 5.31
CA LEU A 140 15.20 5.05 4.34
C LEU A 140 13.80 4.75 4.87
N TRP A 141 13.65 3.87 5.86
CA TRP A 141 12.32 3.44 6.31
C TRP A 141 11.41 4.59 6.73
N ASN A 142 11.94 5.58 7.46
CA ASN A 142 11.12 6.72 7.91
C ASN A 142 10.58 7.53 6.73
N TYR A 143 11.36 7.68 5.65
CA TYR A 143 10.95 8.38 4.44
C TYR A 143 9.94 7.56 3.64
N ILE A 144 10.23 6.27 3.43
CA ILE A 144 9.29 5.34 2.77
C ILE A 144 7.96 5.30 3.53
N GLN A 145 7.98 5.24 4.86
CA GLN A 145 6.79 5.23 5.69
C GLN A 145 6.00 6.54 5.60
N SER A 146 6.70 7.68 5.53
CA SER A 146 6.06 8.99 5.37
C SER A 146 5.36 9.09 4.02
N ASP A 147 6.02 8.68 2.94
CA ASP A 147 5.43 8.67 1.60
C ASP A 147 4.26 7.70 1.46
N MET A 148 4.29 6.57 2.17
CA MET A 148 3.19 5.59 2.21
C MET A 148 1.90 6.17 2.81
N VAL A 149 1.96 7.25 3.59
CA VAL A 149 0.77 7.89 4.21
C VAL A 149 0.40 9.22 3.56
N VAL A 150 1.17 9.70 2.58
CA VAL A 150 0.85 10.90 1.81
C VAL A 150 -0.42 10.66 1.00
N VAL A 151 -1.37 11.60 1.07
CA VAL A 151 -2.72 11.42 0.51
C VAL A 151 -2.74 11.30 -1.02
N GLU A 152 -1.82 11.99 -1.71
CA GLU A 152 -1.68 11.90 -3.17
C GLU A 152 -0.87 10.67 -3.62
N ASN A 153 -0.30 9.91 -2.67
CA ASN A 153 0.60 8.78 -2.90
C ASN A 153 -0.01 7.45 -2.44
N GLN A 154 -1.33 7.30 -2.56
CA GLN A 154 -2.06 6.13 -2.05
C GLN A 154 -2.29 5.07 -3.13
N LEU A 155 -2.33 3.81 -2.70
CA LEU A 155 -2.79 2.66 -3.49
C LEU A 155 -4.13 2.14 -2.95
N PRO A 156 -5.09 1.74 -3.81
CA PRO A 156 -6.35 1.18 -3.33
C PRO A 156 -6.12 -0.11 -2.54
N LEU A 157 -6.81 -0.29 -1.41
CA LEU A 157 -6.69 -1.51 -0.59
C LEU A 157 -7.01 -2.80 -1.37
N LEU A 158 -7.94 -2.70 -2.34
CA LEU A 158 -8.29 -3.80 -3.24
C LEU A 158 -7.07 -4.38 -3.97
N LEU A 159 -6.10 -3.53 -4.36
CA LEU A 159 -4.86 -3.97 -4.99
C LEU A 159 -4.10 -4.93 -4.08
N LEU A 160 -3.89 -4.53 -2.83
CA LEU A 160 -3.19 -5.36 -1.84
C LEU A 160 -3.92 -6.67 -1.57
N GLN A 161 -5.25 -6.65 -1.50
CA GLN A 161 -6.04 -7.87 -1.33
C GLN A 161 -5.79 -8.86 -2.49
N ARG A 162 -5.80 -8.38 -3.73
CA ARG A 162 -5.55 -9.24 -4.91
C ARG A 162 -4.14 -9.79 -4.94
N LEU A 163 -3.13 -8.96 -4.68
CA LEU A 163 -1.73 -9.41 -4.62
C LEU A 163 -1.51 -10.44 -3.50
N LEU A 164 -2.11 -10.23 -2.33
CA LEU A 164 -2.00 -11.17 -1.20
C LEU A 164 -2.70 -12.51 -1.46
N ILE A 165 -3.77 -12.53 -2.24
CA ILE A 165 -4.40 -13.77 -2.71
C ILE A 165 -3.43 -14.55 -3.60
N VAL A 166 -2.79 -13.89 -4.57
CA VAL A 166 -1.79 -14.52 -5.46
C VAL A 166 -0.58 -15.04 -4.67
N LEU A 167 -0.17 -14.32 -3.61
CA LEU A 167 0.94 -14.71 -2.75
C LEU A 167 0.65 -15.93 -1.85
N ASP A 168 -0.60 -16.39 -1.82
CA ASP A 168 -1.16 -17.54 -1.11
C ASP A 168 -0.73 -17.70 0.37
N HIS A 169 -1.59 -17.10 1.19
CA HIS A 169 -2.01 -17.30 2.59
C HIS A 169 -1.27 -18.22 3.59
N HIS A 170 -0.52 -19.26 3.23
CA HIS A 170 0.12 -20.14 4.25
C HIS A 170 1.48 -19.62 4.75
N LYS A 171 2.20 -18.80 3.97
CA LYS A 171 3.53 -18.29 4.37
C LYS A 171 3.50 -16.87 4.95
N TYR A 172 2.55 -16.03 4.54
CA TYR A 172 2.45 -14.63 5.02
C TYR A 172 1.60 -14.44 6.28
N GLN A 173 0.73 -15.40 6.63
CA GLN A 173 -0.06 -15.36 7.87
C GLN A 173 0.79 -15.49 9.15
N PHE A 174 1.98 -16.08 9.08
CA PHE A 174 2.67 -16.60 10.27
C PHE A 174 3.39 -15.54 11.13
N LYS A 175 3.52 -14.29 10.67
CA LYS A 175 4.18 -13.21 11.45
C LYS A 175 3.26 -12.08 11.91
N TRP A 176 2.21 -11.74 11.16
CA TRP A 176 1.25 -10.72 11.58
C TRP A 176 0.49 -11.11 12.86
N ARG A 177 0.21 -12.40 13.05
CA ARG A 177 -0.61 -12.92 14.16
C ARG A 177 0.10 -12.99 15.52
N ARG A 178 1.43 -13.00 15.59
CA ARG A 178 2.17 -13.13 16.87
C ARG A 178 2.36 -11.82 17.63
N ARG A 179 2.04 -10.67 17.06
CA ARG A 179 2.25 -9.35 17.67
C ARG A 179 1.00 -8.71 18.29
N HIS A 180 -0.17 -9.35 18.18
CA HIS A 180 -1.46 -8.83 18.70
C HIS A 180 -2.16 -9.81 19.67
N ARG A 181 -1.47 -10.35 20.68
CA ARG A 181 -2.10 -11.18 21.74
C ARG A 181 -1.89 -10.69 23.17
N SER A 182 -1.40 -9.46 23.35
CA SER A 182 -1.23 -8.84 24.67
C SER A 182 -1.76 -7.40 24.66
N VAL A 183 -3.04 -7.23 24.32
CA VAL A 183 -3.76 -5.98 24.63
C VAL A 183 -4.87 -6.37 25.59
N SER A 184 -4.56 -6.25 26.88
CA SER A 184 -5.57 -6.31 27.93
C SER A 184 -6.38 -5.01 27.88
N VAL A 185 -7.71 -5.14 27.84
CA VAL A 185 -8.66 -4.02 27.97
C VAL A 185 -8.46 -3.41 29.36
N VAL A 186 -8.00 -2.15 29.42
CA VAL A 186 -8.01 -1.38 30.66
C VAL A 186 -8.90 -0.16 30.45
N ALA A 187 -9.98 -0.11 31.24
CA ALA A 187 -10.95 0.96 31.27
C ALA A 187 -10.31 2.27 31.78
N CYS A 188 -10.60 3.37 31.09
CA CYS A 188 -10.12 4.72 31.38
C CYS A 188 -10.78 5.30 32.66
N ARG A 189 -9.98 5.84 33.58
CA ARG A 189 -10.41 6.83 34.59
C ARG A 189 -9.68 8.16 34.36
N PRO A 190 -10.31 9.32 34.63
CA PRO A 190 -9.80 10.61 34.21
C PRO A 190 -8.84 11.22 35.24
N GLY A 191 -7.69 11.71 34.77
CA GLY A 191 -6.76 12.53 35.56
C GLY A 191 -5.28 12.20 35.29
N GLN A 192 -4.59 13.19 34.70
CA GLN A 192 -3.13 13.35 34.53
C GLN A 192 -2.43 12.82 33.26
N GLU A 193 -2.21 13.77 32.35
CA GLU A 193 -0.99 14.11 31.59
C GLU A 193 0.10 13.04 31.33
N GLN A 194 0.10 12.50 30.10
CA GLN A 194 1.19 12.54 29.08
C GLN A 194 0.97 11.41 28.06
N MET A 195 0.50 11.75 26.86
CA MET A 195 0.23 10.78 25.78
C MET A 195 1.53 10.43 25.02
N ARG A 196 1.91 9.15 25.01
CA ARG A 196 3.11 8.62 24.31
C ARG A 196 2.75 8.09 22.91
N ARG A 197 3.76 8.07 22.01
CA ARG A 197 3.83 7.53 20.61
C ARG A 197 3.32 6.09 20.35
N HIS A 198 2.50 5.52 21.23
CA HIS A 198 1.97 4.15 21.12
C HIS A 198 0.70 4.06 20.25
N ASP A 199 0.18 5.18 19.74
CA ASP A 199 -1.16 5.27 19.13
C ASP A 199 -1.20 5.02 17.60
N MET A 200 -0.07 4.86 16.90
CA MET A 200 -0.06 4.39 15.50
C MET A 200 -0.24 2.87 15.38
N LEU A 201 -1.07 2.34 16.27
CA LEU A 201 -1.92 1.18 16.05
C LEU A 201 -3.27 1.61 15.40
N ASP A 202 -3.54 2.92 15.25
CA ASP A 202 -4.76 3.47 14.64
C ASP A 202 -4.89 3.29 13.13
N TRP A 203 -3.81 2.94 12.42
CA TRP A 203 -3.89 2.62 10.99
C TRP A 203 -4.86 1.46 10.69
N GLN A 204 -5.18 0.59 11.68
CA GLN A 204 -6.22 -0.44 11.55
C GLN A 204 -7.38 -0.38 12.54
N ALA A 205 -7.48 0.62 13.42
CA ALA A 205 -8.81 0.96 13.96
C ALA A 205 -9.70 1.46 12.80
N ALA A 206 -9.14 2.30 11.91
CA ALA A 206 -9.79 2.78 10.69
C ALA A 206 -10.04 1.68 9.63
N LYS A 207 -9.16 0.67 9.54
CA LYS A 207 -9.37 -0.50 8.67
C LYS A 207 -10.47 -1.44 9.16
N ARG A 208 -10.65 -1.58 10.49
CA ARG A 208 -11.75 -2.36 11.11
C ARG A 208 -13.13 -1.71 10.94
N MET A 209 -13.23 -0.39 10.82
CA MET A 209 -14.48 0.32 10.51
C MET A 209 -14.97 0.11 9.07
N CYS A 210 -14.09 -0.21 8.12
CA CYS A 210 -14.46 -0.50 6.73
C CYS A 210 -14.89 -1.97 6.51
N GLU A 211 -14.45 -2.91 7.38
CA GLU A 211 -14.81 -4.33 7.30
C GLU A 211 -16.24 -4.61 7.84
N SER A 212 -16.79 -3.76 8.72
CA SER A 212 -18.15 -3.90 9.24
C SER A 212 -19.24 -3.63 8.19
N ASP A 213 -19.03 -2.69 7.26
CA ASP A 213 -20.01 -2.37 6.21
C ASP A 213 -20.05 -3.42 5.08
N ILE A 214 -18.92 -4.09 4.83
CA ILE A 214 -18.82 -5.17 3.82
C ILE A 214 -19.46 -6.48 4.34
N LEU A 215 -19.33 -6.77 5.64
CA LEU A 215 -20.02 -7.89 6.30
C LEU A 215 -21.54 -7.65 6.41
N LEU A 216 -21.98 -6.41 6.58
CA LEU A 216 -23.40 -6.04 6.61
C LEU A 216 -24.09 -6.16 5.25
N GLU A 217 -23.41 -5.84 4.14
CA GLU A 217 -23.99 -6.05 2.81
C GLU A 217 -23.96 -7.51 2.35
N THR A 218 -22.91 -8.27 2.66
CA THR A 218 -22.90 -9.72 2.37
C THR A 218 -23.91 -10.52 3.21
N LEU A 219 -24.32 -10.03 4.39
CA LEU A 219 -25.44 -10.58 5.18
C LEU A 219 -26.81 -10.21 4.61
N LYS A 220 -26.99 -9.00 4.08
CA LYS A 220 -28.23 -8.57 3.40
C LYS A 220 -28.46 -9.29 2.07
N GLU A 221 -27.41 -9.58 1.32
CA GLU A 221 -27.48 -10.37 0.08
C GLU A 221 -27.85 -11.83 0.35
N ARG A 222 -27.37 -12.43 1.46
CA ARG A 222 -27.74 -13.78 1.89
C ARG A 222 -29.19 -13.89 2.41
N GLN A 223 -29.76 -12.82 2.95
CA GLN A 223 -31.18 -12.78 3.36
C GLN A 223 -32.16 -12.52 2.21
N ARG A 224 -31.68 -12.12 1.02
CA ARG A 224 -32.51 -11.94 -0.19
C ARG A 224 -32.52 -13.16 -1.11
N ALA A 225 -31.60 -14.09 -0.90
CA ALA A 225 -31.43 -15.30 -1.70
C ALA A 225 -31.99 -16.58 -1.02
N ALA A 226 -32.63 -16.42 0.14
CA ALA A 226 -33.36 -17.44 0.90
C ALA A 226 -34.84 -17.05 0.98
#